data_AF-A0A1V4KE04-F1
#
_entry.id   AF-A0A1V4KE04-F1
#
_cell.length_a   1.000
_cell.length_b   1.000
_cell.length_c   1.000
_cell.angle_alpha   90.00
_cell.angle_beta   90.00
_cell.angle_gamma   90.00
#
_symmetry.space_group_name_H-M   'P 1'
#
loop_
_entity.id
_entity.type
_entity.pdbx_description
1 polymer ?
#
loop_
_entity_poly.entity_id
_entity_poly.type
_entity_poly.pdbx_seq_one_letter_code
_entity_poly.pdbx_strand_id
1 'polypeptide(L)'
;MGIDIRHNRDRKVRRREPKSQDIYLRLLVKLYRFLARRTNAPFNKVILKRLFMSRSNRPPLSLSRMVCALRVTQGARSRILRAGGTILTFDQLAMATPKGKGTVLLSGGCCDPPGPPRKWGSP
;
A
#
# COMPACT_ATOMS: atom_id res chain seq x y z
N MET A 1 -11.46 -34.97 -27.81
CA MET A 1 -11.50 -33.61 -28.40
C MET A 1 -10.45 -32.76 -27.69
N GLY A 2 -9.44 -32.26 -28.40
CA GLY A 2 -8.38 -31.44 -27.79
C GLY A 2 -8.86 -30.00 -27.59
N ILE A 3 -8.74 -29.48 -26.37
CA ILE A 3 -9.03 -28.07 -26.07
C ILE A 3 -7.77 -27.26 -26.39
N ASP A 4 -7.87 -26.32 -27.32
CA ASP A 4 -6.80 -25.42 -27.70
C ASP A 4 -6.65 -24.31 -26.65
N ILE A 5 -5.68 -24.45 -25.74
CA ILE A 5 -5.41 -23.49 -24.67
C ILE A 5 -4.58 -22.35 -25.24
N ARG A 6 -5.24 -21.25 -25.60
CA ARG A 6 -4.58 -20.01 -26.05
C ARG A 6 -3.86 -19.31 -24.87
N HIS A 7 -2.57 -19.59 -24.70
CA HIS A 7 -1.73 -19.09 -23.59
C HIS A 7 -1.40 -17.59 -23.57
N ASN A 8 -1.86 -16.81 -24.56
CA ASN A 8 -1.50 -15.39 -24.71
C ASN A 8 -2.02 -14.51 -23.55
N ARG A 9 -3.12 -14.91 -22.89
CA ARG A 9 -3.75 -14.16 -21.79
C ARG A 9 -3.31 -14.62 -20.39
N ASP A 10 -2.50 -15.67 -20.29
CA ASP A 10 -2.14 -16.28 -19.00
C ASP A 10 -0.95 -15.61 -18.31
N ARG A 11 -0.14 -14.85 -19.05
CA ARG A 11 1.00 -14.11 -18.49
C ARG A 11 0.53 -12.91 -17.66
N LYS A 12 0.24 -13.16 -16.38
CA LYS A 12 -0.01 -12.10 -15.39
C LYS A 12 1.31 -11.62 -14.79
N VAL A 13 1.82 -10.49 -15.26
CA VAL A 13 3.00 -9.83 -14.69
C VAL A 13 2.68 -9.27 -13.31
N ARG A 14 3.16 -9.94 -12.26
CA ARG A 14 3.02 -9.51 -10.87
C ARG A 14 4.37 -9.06 -10.33
N ARG A 15 4.39 -7.89 -9.69
CA ARG A 15 5.60 -7.41 -9.01
C ARG A 15 5.89 -8.29 -7.80
N ARG A 16 7.10 -8.85 -7.74
CA ARG A 16 7.59 -9.67 -6.61
C ARG A 16 8.36 -8.85 -5.58
N GLU A 17 8.86 -7.69 -5.98
CA GLU A 17 9.69 -6.77 -5.19
C GLU A 17 9.35 -5.31 -5.53
N PRO A 18 9.65 -4.35 -4.63
CA PRO A 18 9.40 -2.95 -4.92
C PRO A 18 10.41 -2.47 -5.97
N LYS A 19 9.97 -1.59 -6.89
CA LYS A 19 10.90 -0.93 -7.83
C LYS A 19 11.86 0.04 -7.15
N SER A 20 11.51 0.59 -5.98
CA SER A 20 12.36 1.57 -5.28
C SER A 20 13.57 0.89 -4.63
N GLN A 21 14.71 1.57 -4.69
CA GLN A 21 15.96 1.15 -4.07
C GLN A 21 16.07 1.58 -2.58
N ASP A 22 15.07 2.30 -2.05
CA ASP A 22 15.05 2.76 -0.64
C ASP A 22 15.27 1.61 0.35
N ILE A 23 16.30 1.74 1.20
CA ILE A 23 16.69 0.72 2.19
C ILE A 23 15.53 0.45 3.17
N TYR A 24 14.92 1.50 3.72
CA TYR A 24 13.81 1.39 4.68
C TYR A 24 12.59 0.68 4.10
N LEU A 25 12.29 0.89 2.81
CA LEU A 25 11.17 0.22 2.15
C LEU A 25 11.44 -1.28 1.99
N ARG A 26 12.68 -1.66 1.68
CA ARG A 26 13.09 -3.08 1.57
C ARG A 26 13.04 -3.79 2.92
N LEU A 27 13.46 -3.11 4.00
CA LEU A 27 13.34 -3.62 5.38
C LEU A 27 11.87 -3.83 5.76
N LEU A 28 11.01 -2.87 5.43
CA LEU A 28 9.58 -2.95 5.71
C LEU A 28 8.90 -4.09 4.94
N VAL A 29 9.25 -4.26 3.67
CA VAL A 29 8.79 -5.39 2.85
C VAL A 29 9.24 -6.72 3.47
N LYS A 30 10.48 -6.82 3.96
CA LYS A 30 11.00 -8.03 4.61
C LYS A 30 10.17 -8.39 5.84
N LEU A 31 9.86 -7.39 6.68
CA LEU A 31 8.99 -7.54 7.85
C LEU A 31 7.57 -8.02 7.46
N TYR A 32 6.90 -7.32 6.56
CA TYR A 32 5.52 -7.68 6.17
C TYR A 32 5.43 -9.00 5.39
N ARG A 33 6.48 -9.39 4.66
CA ARG A 33 6.56 -10.70 4.00
C ARG A 33 6.68 -11.83 5.02
N PHE A 34 7.41 -11.61 6.11
CA PHE A 34 7.44 -12.54 7.25
C PHE A 34 6.09 -12.62 7.95
N LEU A 35 5.50 -11.48 8.32
CA LEU A 35 4.21 -11.41 9.00
C LEU A 35 3.08 -12.03 8.17
N ALA A 36 3.01 -11.73 6.87
CA ALA A 36 1.98 -12.26 5.97
C ALA A 36 2.03 -13.79 5.81
N ARG A 37 3.21 -14.40 6.03
CA ARG A 37 3.38 -15.86 6.02
C ARG A 37 2.98 -16.50 7.36
N ARG A 38 3.27 -15.85 8.49
CA ARG A 38 3.10 -16.43 9.84
C ARG A 38 1.73 -16.19 10.47
N THR A 39 1.08 -15.07 10.19
CA THR A 39 -0.09 -14.61 10.98
C THR A 39 -1.44 -14.92 10.36
N ASN A 40 -1.48 -15.47 9.13
CA ASN A 40 -2.69 -15.76 8.34
C ASN A 40 -3.69 -14.59 8.18
N ALA A 41 -3.37 -13.38 8.64
CA ALA A 41 -4.23 -12.22 8.54
C ALA A 41 -4.28 -11.70 7.09
N PRO A 42 -5.49 -11.49 6.51
CA PRO A 42 -5.62 -10.95 5.16
C PRO A 42 -5.06 -9.53 5.04
N PHE A 43 -5.14 -8.75 6.13
CA PHE A 43 -4.60 -7.39 6.26
C PHE A 43 -3.13 -7.29 5.83
N ASN A 44 -2.26 -8.17 6.33
CA ASN A 44 -0.83 -8.14 6.05
C ASN A 44 -0.52 -8.44 4.57
N LYS A 45 -1.31 -9.32 3.94
CA LYS A 45 -1.20 -9.62 2.50
C LYS A 45 -1.58 -8.40 1.66
N VAL A 46 -2.56 -7.61 2.09
CA VAL A 46 -2.95 -6.37 1.40
C VAL A 46 -1.89 -5.29 1.54
N ILE A 47 -1.32 -5.10 2.74
CA ILE A 47 -0.21 -4.15 2.95
C ILE A 47 0.97 -4.51 2.06
N LEU A 48 1.40 -5.78 2.06
CA LEU A 48 2.53 -6.22 1.24
C LEU A 48 2.30 -5.96 -0.25
N LYS A 49 1.08 -6.21 -0.76
CA LYS A 49 0.72 -5.88 -2.15
C LYS A 49 0.83 -4.38 -2.41
N ARG A 50 0.32 -3.53 -1.51
CA ARG A 50 0.41 -2.07 -1.61
C ARG A 50 1.85 -1.55 -1.51
N LEU A 51 2.72 -2.25 -0.80
CA LEU A 51 4.15 -1.90 -0.75
C LEU A 51 4.84 -2.13 -2.11
N PHE A 52 4.38 -3.08 -2.93
CA PHE A 52 4.91 -3.30 -4.30
C PHE A 52 4.25 -2.44 -5.38
N MET A 53 3.17 -1.72 -5.06
CA MET A 53 2.52 -0.81 -6.00
C MET A 53 3.35 0.47 -6.22
N SER A 54 3.22 1.04 -7.41
CA SER A 54 3.83 2.32 -7.79
C SER A 54 3.17 3.46 -7.02
N ARG A 55 3.86 4.60 -6.88
CA ARG A 55 3.39 5.76 -6.10
C ARG A 55 1.98 6.23 -6.47
N SER A 56 1.66 6.29 -7.76
CA SER A 56 0.32 6.68 -8.25
C SER A 56 -0.79 5.68 -7.89
N ASN A 57 -0.41 4.42 -7.64
CA ASN A 57 -1.33 3.32 -7.32
C ASN A 57 -1.27 2.96 -5.83
N ARG A 58 -0.60 3.77 -5.00
CA ARG A 58 -0.47 3.53 -3.56
C ARG A 58 -1.37 4.52 -2.82
N PRO A 59 -2.63 4.15 -2.53
CA PRO A 59 -3.51 4.99 -1.74
C PRO A 59 -3.02 5.13 -0.29
N PRO A 60 -3.32 6.26 0.38
CA PRO A 60 -3.01 6.43 1.79
C PRO A 60 -3.86 5.49 2.65
N LEU A 61 -3.25 4.92 3.71
CA LEU A 61 -3.98 4.18 4.74
C LEU A 61 -4.28 5.15 5.89
N SER A 62 -5.51 5.16 6.40
CA SER A 62 -5.87 5.94 7.58
C SER A 62 -6.93 5.18 8.39
N LEU A 63 -6.89 5.34 9.72
CA LEU A 63 -8.03 5.11 10.60
C LEU A 63 -8.65 6.45 10.96
N SER A 64 -9.89 6.42 11.46
CA SER A 64 -10.65 7.60 11.87
C SER A 64 -10.03 8.37 13.06
N ARG A 65 -9.19 7.72 13.88
CA ARG A 65 -8.44 8.34 15.00
C ARG A 65 -6.92 8.20 14.97
N MET A 66 -6.37 7.25 14.19
CA MET A 66 -4.93 7.03 14.07
C MET A 66 -4.56 6.84 12.60
N VAL A 67 -3.63 7.65 12.09
CA VAL A 67 -3.26 7.60 10.67
C VAL A 67 -1.91 6.89 10.53
N CYS A 68 -1.87 5.80 9.77
CA CYS A 68 -0.62 5.09 9.46
C CYS A 68 -0.23 5.31 8.00
N ALA A 69 0.83 6.07 7.74
CA ALA A 69 1.28 6.35 6.39
C ALA A 69 2.81 6.36 6.28
N LEU A 70 3.32 6.07 5.09
CA LEU A 70 4.77 6.14 4.81
C LEU A 70 5.27 7.58 4.70
N ARG A 71 4.41 8.48 4.22
CA ARG A 71 4.68 9.91 4.11
C ARG A 71 3.39 10.66 4.43
N VAL A 72 3.50 11.62 5.34
CA VAL A 72 2.41 12.53 5.71
C VAL A 72 2.87 13.93 5.35
N THR A 73 2.04 14.68 4.63
CA THR A 73 2.32 16.09 4.35
C THR A 73 2.24 16.91 5.64
N GLN A 74 3.02 17.97 5.76
CA GLN A 74 3.06 18.78 6.97
C GLN A 74 1.68 19.34 7.35
N GLY A 75 0.89 19.77 6.36
CA GLY A 75 -0.49 20.23 6.57
C GLY A 75 -1.49 19.13 6.95
N ALA A 76 -1.25 17.87 6.57
CA ALA A 76 -2.03 16.75 7.10
C ALA A 76 -1.61 16.44 8.54
N ARG A 77 -0.30 16.50 8.83
CA ARG A 77 0.26 16.27 10.16
C ARG A 77 -0.31 17.24 11.20
N SER A 78 -0.34 18.53 10.90
CA SER A 78 -0.90 19.55 11.80
C SER A 78 -2.40 19.35 12.04
N ARG A 79 -3.18 19.05 10.99
CA ARG A 79 -4.62 18.80 11.12
C ARG A 79 -4.95 17.58 11.97
N ILE A 80 -4.20 16.48 11.79
CA ILE A 80 -4.41 15.25 12.56
C ILE A 80 -4.07 15.48 14.04
N LEU A 81 -2.94 16.12 14.33
CA LEU A 81 -2.55 16.43 15.71
C LEU A 81 -3.54 17.38 16.39
N ARG A 82 -4.04 18.40 15.66
CA ARG A 82 -5.07 19.33 16.17
C ARG A 82 -6.38 18.63 16.49
N ALA A 83 -6.74 17.60 15.72
CA ALA A 83 -7.91 16.76 15.98
C ALA A 83 -7.71 15.74 17.11
N GLY A 84 -6.56 15.73 17.80
CA GLY A 84 -6.22 14.76 18.84
C GLY A 84 -5.89 13.37 18.30
N GLY A 85 -5.62 13.24 17.00
CA GLY A 85 -5.24 11.98 16.37
C GLY A 85 -3.74 11.72 16.44
N THR A 86 -3.34 10.46 16.41
CA THR A 86 -1.93 10.05 16.37
C THR A 86 -1.50 9.62 14.97
N ILE A 87 -0.23 9.84 14.66
CA ILE A 87 0.37 9.43 13.39
C ILE A 87 1.38 8.32 13.70
N LEU A 88 1.13 7.14 13.15
CA LEU A 88 1.98 5.98 13.34
C LEU A 88 2.77 5.65 12.07
N THR A 89 3.98 5.14 12.26
CA THR A 89 4.72 4.47 11.18
C THR A 89 4.25 3.02 11.04
N PHE A 90 4.58 2.41 9.91
CA PHE A 90 4.21 1.01 9.66
C PHE A 90 4.92 0.02 10.58
N ASP A 91 6.12 0.33 11.07
CA ASP A 91 6.80 -0.49 12.08
C ASP A 91 6.07 -0.43 13.44
N GLN A 92 5.65 0.77 13.87
CA GLN A 92 4.89 0.98 15.11
C GLN A 92 3.55 0.27 15.05
N LEU A 93 2.88 0.32 13.90
CA LEU A 93 1.64 -0.42 13.68
C LEU A 93 1.85 -1.94 13.78
N ALA A 94 2.96 -2.45 13.23
CA ALA A 94 3.27 -3.88 13.27
C ALA A 94 3.53 -4.39 14.71
N MET A 95 4.12 -3.54 15.57
CA MET A 95 4.29 -3.84 16.99
C MET A 95 2.96 -3.82 17.75
N ALA A 96 2.13 -2.79 17.52
CA ALA A 96 0.86 -2.65 18.23
C ALA A 96 -0.19 -3.70 17.80
N THR A 97 -0.31 -3.97 16.50
CA THR A 97 -1.38 -4.81 15.95
C THR A 97 -0.89 -5.71 14.81
N PRO A 98 -0.16 -6.81 15.12
CA PRO A 98 0.43 -7.67 14.08
C PRO A 98 -0.61 -8.39 13.21
N LYS A 99 -1.86 -8.50 13.68
CA LYS A 99 -2.98 -9.11 12.93
C LYS A 99 -3.90 -8.10 12.25
N GLY A 100 -3.73 -6.79 12.49
CA GLY A 100 -4.62 -5.74 11.97
C GLY A 100 -6.05 -5.79 12.52
N LYS A 101 -6.22 -6.17 13.80
CA LYS A 101 -7.54 -6.10 14.45
C LYS A 101 -7.90 -4.63 14.69
N GLY A 102 -9.13 -4.24 14.35
CA GLY A 102 -9.60 -2.85 14.50
C GLY A 102 -9.01 -1.86 13.48
N THR A 103 -8.40 -2.35 12.40
CA THR A 103 -7.84 -1.50 11.34
C THR A 103 -8.67 -1.54 10.06
N VAL A 104 -8.93 -0.37 9.48
CA VAL A 104 -9.60 -0.22 8.18
C VAL A 104 -8.56 0.23 7.16
N LEU A 105 -8.53 -0.43 6.01
CA LEU A 105 -7.67 -0.06 4.91
C LEU A 105 -8.41 0.90 3.98
N LEU A 106 -8.24 2.20 4.20
CA LEU A 106 -8.77 3.20 3.27
C LEU A 106 -8.04 3.10 1.92
N SER A 107 -8.80 3.30 0.85
CA SER A 107 -8.26 3.44 -0.51
C SER A 107 -8.71 4.79 -1.03
N GLY A 108 -7.80 5.76 -1.11
CA GLY A 108 -8.05 6.97 -1.88
C GLY A 108 -8.12 6.65 -3.38
N GLY A 109 -8.76 7.55 -4.14
CA GLY A 109 -8.56 7.61 -5.58
C GLY A 109 -7.07 7.76 -5.90
N CYS A 110 -6.66 7.25 -7.07
CA CYS A 110 -5.39 7.62 -7.67
C CYS A 110 -5.21 9.12 -7.51
N CYS A 111 -4.08 9.53 -6.93
CA CYS A 111 -3.72 10.94 -6.85
C CYS A 111 -3.63 11.44 -8.29
N ASP A 112 -4.70 12.06 -8.78
CA ASP A 112 -4.65 12.83 -10.00
C ASP A 112 -3.58 13.90 -9.76
N PRO A 113 -2.51 13.93 -10.58
CA PRO A 113 -1.56 15.02 -10.51
C PRO A 113 -2.33 16.33 -10.78
N PRO A 114 -1.91 17.47 -10.21
CA PRO A 114 -2.40 18.76 -10.66
C PRO A 114 -1.97 18.94 -12.13
N GLY A 115 -2.83 18.57 -13.05
CA GLY A 115 -2.57 18.56 -14.48
C GLY A 115 -3.72 17.91 -15.25
N PRO A 116 -3.90 18.26 -16.53
CA PRO A 116 -4.93 17.65 -17.35
C PRO A 116 -4.73 16.14 -17.44
N PRO A 117 -5.82 15.35 -17.57
CA PRO A 117 -5.73 13.89 -17.69
C PRO A 117 -4.74 13.55 -18.82
N ARG A 118 -3.82 12.60 -18.57
CA ARG A 118 -2.91 12.10 -19.60
C ARG A 118 -3.75 11.60 -20.77
N LYS A 119 -3.74 12.33 -21.88
CA LYS A 119 -4.31 11.86 -23.14
C LYS A 119 -3.44 10.71 -23.63
N TRP A 120 -3.88 9.49 -23.36
CA TRP A 120 -3.28 8.29 -23.93
C TRP A 120 -3.78 8.15 -25.36
N GLY A 121 -2.91 8.37 -26.32
CA GLY A 121 -3.21 8.24 -27.74
C GLY A 121 -3.60 9.56 -28.38
N SER A 122 -2.66 10.15 -29.09
CA SER A 122 -2.95 10.80 -30.38
C SER A 122 -2.17 10.00 -31.43
N PRO A 123 -2.68 9.87 -32.67
CA PRO A 123 -2.01 9.11 -33.72
C PRO A 123 -0.55 9.50 -33.89
#